data_AF-A0A960P5C7-F1
#
_entry.id   AF-A0A960P5C7-F1
#
_cell.length_a   1.000
_cell.length_b   1.000
_cell.length_c   1.000
_cell.angle_alpha   90.00
_cell.angle_beta   90.00
_cell.angle_gamma   90.00
#
_symmetry.space_group_name_H-M   'P 1'
#
loop_
_entity.id
_entity.type
_entity.pdbx_description
1 polymer ?
#
loop_
_entity_poly.entity_id
_entity_poly.type
_entity_poly.pdbx_seq_one_letter_code
_entity_poly.pdbx_strand_id
1 'polypeptide(L)'
;MRPATRLRLAALAGVVGLLALVGPAAVAQSTGGADGEPFLAVRSVDSQDARDTVLGVTWTGDAADLEGLRVTENGEEVRLGAPLENTDPKGVVFVVESSSAMDTALAGVKDAVTALAADLPSGTEMALVSYADSAQLVRDFTTDPQAIADGVDGLVADGATAMWDGVYAGAQALEDAPDLQPNMVVISASPDSASVTSPTRVTGLATSLGTSVLAVGIEPGAPASALDQLVSTTGGRYLATADVDRTLKREVRPTLVGQYDLIFATQEKSGAVVDLGVELGDLTTAVSYVDGADVAGNLALAPVAVDSGGGGLLQSGVAKLLAVVFALVAVTLGVYAIVLVFTKDEDGLSAVLQVYSDPYGAEADPEDADGSAATSALIQRAVDLTEEFAERQGVLAKTEGALERAAMPLRAAEALFFYGAFTLAAFVLLFLLTGNLMATAVVGIVLAAIPPMVVSFKAKKRQKEFLAQLPDTLALLAGTLRAGYSLMQGV
;
A
#
# COMPACT_ATOMS: atom_id res chain seq x y z
N MET A 1 -7.44 58.72 -7.50
CA MET A 1 -6.18 58.05 -7.15
C MET A 1 -6.48 56.95 -6.13
N ARG A 2 -5.92 55.75 -6.34
CA ARG A 2 -5.87 54.56 -5.44
C ARG A 2 -7.21 53.80 -5.24
N PRO A 3 -7.17 52.50 -4.88
CA PRO A 3 -6.73 51.39 -5.74
C PRO A 3 -7.65 50.14 -5.62
N ALA A 4 -7.29 49.11 -6.38
CA ALA A 4 -7.92 47.80 -6.50
C ALA A 4 -8.18 47.05 -5.17
N THR A 5 -9.37 46.44 -5.09
CA THR A 5 -9.77 45.52 -4.01
C THR A 5 -9.72 44.09 -4.51
N ARG A 6 -8.79 43.29 -3.96
CA ARG A 6 -8.77 41.83 -4.07
C ARG A 6 -9.90 41.27 -3.21
N LEU A 7 -10.86 40.56 -3.80
CA LEU A 7 -11.87 39.82 -3.04
C LEU A 7 -11.39 38.38 -2.81
N ARG A 8 -11.34 38.02 -1.53
CA ARG A 8 -10.97 36.72 -0.99
C ARG A 8 -12.07 35.69 -1.26
N LEU A 9 -11.67 34.49 -1.69
CA LEU A 9 -12.49 33.28 -1.60
C LEU A 9 -12.36 32.66 -0.21
N ALA A 10 -13.49 32.52 0.46
CA ALA A 10 -13.79 31.57 1.53
C ALA A 10 -15.30 31.32 1.39
N ALA A 11 -15.90 30.16 1.51
CA ALA A 11 -15.48 28.81 1.84
C ALA A 11 -16.61 27.88 1.33
N LEU A 12 -16.33 26.61 1.03
CA LEU A 12 -17.32 25.57 1.31
C LEU A 12 -16.58 24.25 1.57
N ALA A 13 -16.63 23.85 2.83
CA ALA A 13 -16.29 22.52 3.31
C ALA A 13 -17.33 21.50 2.82
N GLY A 14 -16.90 20.27 2.58
CA GLY A 14 -17.80 19.18 2.22
C GLY A 14 -17.11 17.82 2.14
N VAL A 15 -16.94 17.19 3.31
CA VAL A 15 -16.91 15.73 3.53
C VAL A 15 -15.86 14.95 2.73
N VAL A 16 -14.66 14.81 3.28
CA VAL A 16 -13.79 13.66 2.97
C VAL A 16 -14.24 12.53 3.90
N GLY A 17 -15.07 11.63 3.35
CA GLY A 17 -15.35 10.34 3.96
C GLY A 17 -14.09 9.49 3.92
N LEU A 18 -13.48 9.31 5.09
CA LEU A 18 -12.38 8.39 5.32
C LEU A 18 -12.93 6.95 5.24
N LEU A 19 -12.97 6.38 4.03
CA LEU A 19 -13.14 4.94 3.85
C LEU A 19 -11.75 4.31 3.98
N ALA A 20 -11.40 3.98 5.23
CA ALA A 20 -10.36 3.01 5.52
C ALA A 20 -10.87 1.65 5.00
N LEU A 21 -10.42 1.25 3.82
CA LEU A 21 -10.37 -0.16 3.45
C LEU A 21 -9.24 -0.77 4.28
N VAL A 22 -9.59 -1.18 5.49
CA VAL A 22 -8.85 -2.19 6.23
C VAL A 22 -8.95 -3.45 5.40
N GLY A 23 -7.93 -3.75 4.61
CA GLY A 23 -7.73 -5.11 4.13
C GLY A 23 -7.54 -6.01 5.35
N PRO A 24 -8.00 -7.26 5.31
CA PRO A 24 -7.74 -8.20 6.38
C PRO A 24 -6.24 -8.52 6.35
N ALA A 25 -5.43 -7.69 7.02
CA ALA A 25 -4.30 -8.22 7.74
C ALA A 25 -4.93 -9.03 8.87
N ALA A 26 -5.22 -10.30 8.57
CA ALA A 26 -5.64 -11.27 9.55
C ALA A 26 -4.53 -11.30 10.61
N VAL A 27 -4.82 -10.69 11.75
CA VAL A 27 -4.04 -10.90 12.95
C VAL A 27 -4.11 -12.40 13.19
N ALA A 28 -2.97 -13.08 13.09
CA ALA A 28 -2.79 -14.51 13.35
C ALA A 28 -2.93 -14.85 14.85
N GLN A 29 -3.90 -14.23 15.53
CA GLN A 29 -4.32 -14.63 16.86
C GLN A 29 -5.61 -15.40 16.70
N SER A 30 -5.58 -16.68 17.09
CA SER A 30 -6.78 -17.49 17.22
C SER A 30 -7.85 -16.73 17.99
N THR A 31 -9.11 -16.85 17.57
CA THR A 31 -10.29 -16.33 18.28
C THR A 31 -10.60 -17.07 19.60
N GLY A 32 -9.63 -17.81 20.16
CA GLY A 32 -9.71 -18.56 21.42
C GLY A 32 -8.51 -18.31 22.34
N GLY A 33 -8.57 -18.84 23.56
CA GLY A 33 -7.56 -18.61 24.59
C GLY A 33 -7.86 -17.43 25.54
N ALA A 34 -9.14 -17.07 25.71
CA ALA A 34 -9.58 -16.36 26.92
C ALA A 34 -9.51 -17.30 28.14
N ASP A 35 -9.59 -16.74 29.34
CA ASP A 35 -9.42 -17.45 30.61
C ASP A 35 -10.28 -18.73 30.69
N GLY A 36 -9.66 -19.92 30.61
CA GLY A 36 -10.35 -21.22 30.63
C GLY A 36 -10.91 -21.75 29.29
N GLU A 37 -10.70 -21.05 28.18
CA GLU A 37 -11.09 -21.51 26.83
C GLU A 37 -9.94 -22.21 26.10
N PRO A 38 -10.22 -23.21 25.23
CA PRO A 38 -9.19 -23.84 24.42
C PRO A 38 -8.43 -22.84 23.54
N PHE A 39 -7.14 -23.12 23.38
CA PHE A 39 -6.20 -22.32 22.60
C PHE A 39 -5.62 -23.17 21.47
N LEU A 40 -5.64 -22.62 20.26
CA LEU A 40 -5.06 -23.21 19.06
C LEU A 40 -4.10 -22.21 18.43
N ALA A 41 -2.85 -22.60 18.16
CA ALA A 41 -1.92 -21.78 17.39
C ALA A 41 -1.00 -22.63 16.52
N VAL A 42 -0.62 -22.09 15.37
CA VAL A 42 0.48 -22.65 14.58
C VAL A 42 1.80 -22.13 15.15
N ARG A 43 2.73 -23.03 15.37
CA ARG A 43 4.04 -22.76 15.96
C ARG A 43 5.16 -22.85 14.93
N SER A 44 5.06 -23.83 14.03
CA SER A 44 6.05 -24.04 12.98
C SER A 44 5.43 -24.68 11.74
N VAL A 45 6.10 -24.46 10.61
CA VAL A 45 5.87 -25.14 9.34
C VAL A 45 7.24 -25.54 8.80
N ASP A 46 7.51 -26.84 8.76
CA ASP A 46 8.65 -27.41 8.03
C ASP A 46 8.15 -27.97 6.71
N SER A 47 8.55 -27.32 5.62
CA SER A 47 8.18 -27.68 4.24
C SER A 47 9.39 -28.10 3.41
N GLN A 48 10.51 -28.44 4.04
CA GLN A 48 11.72 -28.85 3.31
C GLN A 48 11.49 -30.14 2.50
N ASP A 49 10.63 -31.04 2.99
CA ASP A 49 10.10 -32.17 2.21
C ASP A 49 8.66 -31.90 1.78
N ALA A 50 8.46 -31.59 0.50
CA ALA A 50 7.14 -31.30 -0.06
C ALA A 50 6.13 -32.47 0.05
N ARG A 51 6.57 -33.70 0.34
CA ARG A 51 5.66 -34.83 0.56
C ARG A 51 5.17 -34.93 2.00
N ASP A 52 5.97 -34.43 2.92
CA ASP A 52 5.80 -34.58 4.36
C ASP A 52 6.02 -33.21 5.02
N THR A 53 5.22 -32.21 4.64
CA THR A 53 5.19 -30.91 5.31
C THR A 53 4.69 -31.09 6.73
N VAL A 54 5.49 -30.70 7.72
CA VAL A 54 5.19 -30.83 9.14
C VAL A 54 4.67 -29.50 9.68
N LEU A 55 3.41 -29.49 10.07
CA LEU A 55 2.74 -28.37 10.73
C LEU A 55 2.75 -28.61 12.25
N GLY A 56 3.61 -27.87 12.96
CA GLY A 56 3.64 -27.87 14.42
C GLY A 56 2.54 -26.96 14.97
N VAL A 57 1.62 -27.51 15.75
CA VAL A 57 0.52 -26.78 16.39
C VAL A 57 0.56 -26.91 17.90
N THR A 58 0.02 -25.89 18.57
CA THR A 58 -0.29 -25.93 19.99
C THR A 58 -1.80 -26.02 20.17
N TRP A 59 -2.28 -26.99 20.94
CA TRP A 59 -3.69 -27.22 21.23
C TRP A 59 -3.89 -27.57 22.70
N THR A 60 -4.72 -26.80 23.42
CA THR A 60 -4.95 -27.01 24.86
C THR A 60 -6.27 -27.72 25.20
N GLY A 61 -7.07 -28.11 24.21
CA GLY A 61 -8.30 -28.89 24.42
C GLY A 61 -8.07 -30.40 24.43
N ASP A 62 -9.12 -31.19 24.17
CA ASP A 62 -9.00 -32.65 24.10
C ASP A 62 -8.23 -33.05 22.84
N ALA A 63 -7.23 -33.91 22.96
CA ALA A 63 -6.44 -34.37 21.81
C ALA A 63 -7.31 -35.06 20.75
N ALA A 64 -8.42 -35.69 21.14
CA ALA A 64 -9.37 -36.31 20.21
C ALA A 64 -10.06 -35.29 19.29
N ASP A 65 -10.16 -34.03 19.70
CA ASP A 65 -10.76 -32.98 18.86
C ASP A 65 -9.92 -32.72 17.60
N LEU A 66 -8.60 -32.98 17.64
CA LEU A 66 -7.70 -32.79 16.49
C LEU A 66 -8.05 -33.68 15.29
N GLU A 67 -8.85 -34.75 15.47
CA GLU A 67 -9.40 -35.51 14.33
C GLU A 67 -10.31 -34.65 13.43
N GLY A 68 -10.89 -33.58 13.99
CA GLY A 68 -11.71 -32.61 13.28
C GLY A 68 -10.95 -31.41 12.71
N LEU A 69 -9.62 -31.34 12.89
CA LEU A 69 -8.80 -30.25 12.39
C LEU A 69 -8.83 -30.21 10.86
N ARG A 70 -9.03 -29.02 10.29
CA ARG A 70 -8.95 -28.79 8.86
C ARG A 70 -7.82 -27.83 8.57
N VAL A 71 -7.05 -28.13 7.53
CA VAL A 71 -6.01 -27.24 7.02
C VAL A 71 -6.32 -26.97 5.56
N THR A 72 -6.22 -25.70 5.18
CA THR A 72 -6.36 -25.23 3.80
C THR A 72 -5.05 -24.60 3.37
N GLU A 73 -4.63 -24.87 2.15
CA GLU A 73 -3.45 -24.30 1.49
C GLU A 73 -3.94 -23.45 0.32
N ASN A 74 -3.70 -22.14 0.36
CA ASN A 74 -4.21 -21.16 -0.61
C ASN A 74 -5.75 -21.25 -0.82
N GLY A 75 -6.48 -21.62 0.24
CA GLY A 75 -7.93 -21.80 0.23
C GLY A 75 -8.41 -23.17 -0.24
N GLU A 76 -7.52 -24.08 -0.61
CA GLU A 76 -7.84 -25.47 -0.95
C GLU A 76 -7.52 -26.42 0.22
N GLU A 77 -8.48 -27.25 0.63
CA GLU A 77 -8.29 -28.17 1.75
C GLU A 77 -7.22 -29.23 1.44
N VAL A 78 -6.25 -29.40 2.37
CA VAL A 78 -5.22 -30.43 2.27
C VAL A 78 -5.60 -31.65 3.11
N ARG A 79 -5.14 -32.82 2.66
CA ARG A 79 -5.36 -34.06 3.40
C ARG A 79 -4.31 -34.21 4.50
N LEU A 80 -4.76 -34.13 5.75
CA LEU A 80 -3.92 -34.34 6.91
C LEU A 80 -3.70 -35.83 7.21
N GLY A 81 -2.50 -36.14 7.70
CA GLY A 81 -2.21 -37.37 8.44
C GLY A 81 -2.85 -37.35 9.84
N ALA A 82 -2.66 -38.43 10.59
CA ALA A 82 -3.08 -38.46 11.99
C ALA A 82 -2.24 -37.47 12.81
N PRO A 83 -2.85 -36.70 13.74
CA PRO A 83 -2.10 -35.88 14.67
C PRO A 83 -1.13 -36.72 15.49
N LEU A 84 0.11 -36.27 15.59
CA LEU A 84 1.15 -36.91 16.41
C LEU A 84 1.48 -35.99 17.58
N GLU A 85 1.54 -36.52 18.80
CA GLU A 85 2.14 -35.77 19.90
C GLU A 85 3.60 -35.47 19.57
N ASN A 86 4.00 -34.21 19.70
CA ASN A 86 5.39 -33.84 19.49
C ASN A 86 6.23 -34.38 20.66
N THR A 87 7.15 -35.29 20.33
CA THR A 87 8.00 -36.00 21.30
C THR A 87 9.43 -35.48 21.34
N ASP A 88 9.71 -34.36 20.66
CA ASP A 88 11.03 -33.73 20.70
C ASP A 88 11.36 -33.32 22.15
N PRO A 89 12.63 -33.44 22.56
CA PRO A 89 13.08 -32.93 23.85
C PRO A 89 12.70 -31.46 24.02
N LYS A 90 11.88 -31.15 25.04
CA LYS A 90 11.39 -29.79 25.28
C LYS A 90 12.35 -29.03 26.18
N GLY A 91 12.79 -27.85 25.73
CA GLY A 91 13.51 -26.88 26.54
C GLY A 91 12.56 -25.80 27.04
N VAL A 92 12.45 -25.64 28.36
CA VAL A 92 11.63 -24.60 29.00
C VAL A 92 12.51 -23.68 29.83
N VAL A 93 12.59 -22.40 29.44
CA VAL A 93 13.26 -21.39 30.26
C VAL A 93 12.24 -20.60 31.06
N PHE A 94 12.32 -20.67 32.39
CA PHE A 94 11.60 -19.77 33.28
C PHE A 94 12.38 -18.46 33.40
N VAL A 95 11.81 -17.35 32.95
CA VAL A 95 12.40 -16.02 33.04
C VAL A 95 11.60 -15.23 34.08
N VAL A 96 12.14 -15.13 35.29
CA VAL A 96 11.41 -14.67 36.48
C VAL A 96 11.94 -13.32 36.95
N GLU A 97 11.07 -12.31 36.98
CA GLU A 97 11.39 -11.03 37.63
C GLU A 97 11.62 -11.21 39.13
N SER A 98 12.68 -10.60 39.64
CA SER A 98 13.00 -10.50 41.07
C SER A 98 13.22 -9.05 41.50
N SER A 99 12.62 -8.08 40.79
CA SER A 99 12.73 -6.66 41.11
C SER A 99 12.01 -6.31 42.43
N SER A 100 12.19 -5.08 42.91
CA SER A 100 11.42 -4.54 44.03
C SER A 100 9.89 -4.53 43.80
N ALA A 101 9.41 -4.55 42.55
CA ALA A 101 7.97 -4.66 42.25
C ALA A 101 7.37 -6.02 42.65
N MET A 102 8.20 -7.04 42.85
CA MET A 102 7.78 -8.39 43.24
C MET A 102 7.68 -8.60 44.75
N ASP A 103 7.86 -7.57 45.59
CA ASP A 103 7.89 -7.70 47.07
C ASP A 103 6.74 -8.54 47.64
N THR A 104 5.51 -8.35 47.13
CA THR A 104 4.33 -9.12 47.57
C THR A 104 4.00 -10.33 46.70
N ALA A 105 4.50 -10.39 45.47
CA ALA A 105 4.13 -11.41 44.49
C ALA A 105 5.14 -12.56 44.41
N LEU A 106 6.42 -12.32 44.75
CA LEU A 106 7.51 -13.26 44.52
C LEU A 106 7.28 -14.60 45.21
N ALA A 107 6.75 -14.61 46.44
CA ALA A 107 6.45 -15.86 47.15
C ALA A 107 5.49 -16.75 46.34
N GLY A 108 4.41 -16.17 45.81
CA GLY A 108 3.47 -16.91 44.96
C GLY A 108 4.09 -17.36 43.64
N VAL A 109 4.98 -16.56 43.06
CA VAL A 109 5.73 -16.93 41.85
C VAL A 109 6.66 -18.12 42.11
N LYS A 110 7.40 -18.11 43.23
CA LYS A 110 8.27 -19.23 43.62
C LYS A 110 7.49 -20.54 43.77
N ASP A 111 6.36 -20.49 44.47
CA ASP A 111 5.49 -21.64 44.67
C ASP A 111 4.94 -22.15 43.32
N ALA A 112 4.45 -21.24 42.47
CA ALA A 112 3.88 -21.57 41.16
C ALA A 112 4.90 -22.16 40.19
N VAL A 113 6.11 -21.59 40.10
CA VAL A 113 7.19 -22.10 39.23
C VAL A 113 7.68 -23.46 39.74
N THR A 114 7.81 -23.63 41.05
CA THR A 114 8.17 -24.92 41.67
C THR A 114 7.13 -26.00 41.34
N ALA A 115 5.85 -25.67 41.50
CA ALA A 115 4.75 -26.59 41.19
C ALA A 115 4.68 -26.94 39.70
N LEU A 116 4.88 -25.95 38.82
CA LEU A 116 4.89 -26.16 37.37
C LEU A 116 6.06 -27.05 36.95
N ALA A 117 7.28 -26.77 37.42
CA ALA A 117 8.46 -27.57 37.11
C ALA A 117 8.27 -29.05 37.49
N ALA A 118 7.62 -29.31 38.63
CA ALA A 118 7.33 -30.67 39.10
C ALA A 118 6.23 -31.39 38.30
N ASP A 119 5.37 -30.65 37.59
CA ASP A 119 4.21 -31.17 36.85
C ASP A 119 4.44 -31.23 35.32
N LEU A 120 5.62 -30.81 34.85
CA LEU A 120 6.04 -30.97 33.46
C LEU A 120 6.38 -32.45 33.14
N PRO A 121 6.18 -32.91 31.88
CA PRO A 121 6.50 -34.28 31.49
C PRO A 121 7.96 -34.67 31.76
N SER A 122 8.19 -35.94 32.09
CA SER A 122 9.54 -36.47 32.28
C SER A 122 10.38 -36.31 31.01
N GLY A 123 11.61 -35.82 31.16
CA GLY A 123 12.50 -35.53 30.03
C GLY A 123 12.42 -34.09 29.53
N THR A 124 11.53 -33.26 30.07
CA THR A 124 11.58 -31.81 29.85
C THR A 124 12.83 -31.24 30.52
N GLU A 125 13.65 -30.54 29.77
CA GLU A 125 14.81 -29.82 30.27
C GLU A 125 14.41 -28.38 30.61
N MET A 126 14.74 -27.95 31.82
CA MET A 126 14.32 -26.67 32.37
C MET A 126 15.53 -25.83 32.75
N ALA A 127 15.46 -24.54 32.48
CA ALA A 127 16.43 -23.56 32.95
C ALA A 127 15.72 -22.42 33.69
N LEU A 128 16.45 -21.71 34.56
CA LEU A 128 15.95 -20.57 35.31
C LEU A 128 16.83 -19.35 35.06
N VAL A 129 16.23 -18.31 34.52
CA VAL A 129 16.78 -16.97 34.46
C VAL A 129 16.02 -16.09 35.45
N SER A 130 16.75 -15.29 36.21
CA SER A 130 16.18 -14.24 37.02
C SER A 130 16.65 -12.87 36.54
N TYR A 131 15.78 -11.87 36.63
CA TYR A 131 16.14 -10.50 36.29
C TYR A 131 15.62 -9.47 37.30
N ALA A 132 16.48 -8.50 37.59
CA ALA A 132 16.18 -7.28 38.34
C ALA A 132 16.97 -6.11 37.70
N ASP A 133 18.00 -5.57 38.35
CA ASP A 133 18.90 -4.57 37.74
C ASP A 133 19.69 -5.12 36.53
N SER A 134 19.83 -6.44 36.45
CA SER A 134 20.45 -7.19 35.37
C SER A 134 19.83 -8.60 35.31
N ALA A 135 20.09 -9.33 34.24
CA ALA A 135 19.66 -10.71 34.07
C ALA A 135 20.78 -11.70 34.39
N GLN A 136 20.42 -12.84 34.99
CA GLN A 136 21.35 -13.90 35.37
C GLN A 136 20.72 -15.28 35.12
N LEU A 137 21.49 -16.20 34.54
CA LEU A 137 21.16 -17.61 34.50
C LEU A 137 21.42 -18.21 35.89
N VAL A 138 20.35 -18.44 36.64
CA VAL A 138 20.39 -19.01 38.02
C VAL A 138 20.58 -20.51 37.96
N ARG A 139 19.96 -21.16 36.98
CA ARG A 139 20.09 -22.60 36.69
C ARG A 139 20.20 -22.82 35.19
N ASP A 140 21.22 -23.56 34.82
CA ASP A 140 21.37 -24.13 33.48
C ASP A 140 20.36 -25.28 33.28
N PHE A 141 20.23 -25.77 32.04
CA PHE A 141 19.29 -26.82 31.69
C PHE A 141 19.47 -28.09 32.53
N THR A 142 18.35 -28.55 33.08
CA THR A 142 18.28 -29.73 33.93
C THR A 142 16.91 -30.40 33.80
N THR A 143 16.89 -31.72 33.91
CA THR A 143 15.63 -32.49 34.03
C THR A 143 15.16 -32.61 35.48
N ASP A 144 15.90 -32.06 36.45
CA ASP A 144 15.58 -32.14 37.88
C ASP A 144 14.69 -30.95 38.32
N PRO A 145 13.41 -31.16 38.63
CA PRO A 145 12.54 -30.09 39.10
C PRO A 145 12.96 -29.51 40.45
N GLN A 146 13.67 -30.26 41.30
CA GLN A 146 14.18 -29.73 42.57
C GLN A 146 15.29 -28.70 42.35
N ALA A 147 16.12 -28.86 41.31
CA ALA A 147 17.14 -27.86 40.98
C ALA A 147 16.52 -26.50 40.59
N ILE A 148 15.36 -26.52 39.92
CA ILE A 148 14.57 -25.31 39.61
C ILE A 148 13.95 -24.73 40.90
N ALA A 149 13.38 -25.58 41.75
CA ALA A 149 12.82 -25.19 43.05
C ALA A 149 13.87 -24.47 43.93
N ASP A 150 15.06 -25.04 44.07
CA ASP A 150 16.18 -24.43 44.79
C ASP A 150 16.63 -23.10 44.17
N GLY A 151 16.54 -23.00 42.83
CA GLY A 151 16.85 -21.77 42.10
C GLY A 151 15.88 -20.64 42.41
N VAL A 152 14.57 -20.92 42.37
CA VAL A 152 13.55 -19.91 42.67
C VAL A 152 13.50 -19.56 44.15
N ASP A 153 13.75 -20.50 45.06
CA ASP A 153 13.79 -20.24 46.50
C ASP A 153 14.85 -19.18 46.88
N GLY A 154 15.98 -19.17 46.16
CA GLY A 154 17.05 -18.19 46.34
C GLY A 154 16.73 -16.76 45.87
N LEU A 155 15.65 -16.53 45.14
CA LEU A 155 15.33 -15.20 44.59
C LEU A 155 14.90 -14.22 45.68
N VAL A 156 15.31 -12.96 45.56
CA VAL A 156 14.96 -11.89 46.48
C VAL A 156 14.43 -10.72 45.67
N ALA A 157 13.31 -10.14 46.11
CA ALA A 157 12.70 -8.97 45.48
C ALA A 157 13.51 -7.71 45.82
N ASP A 158 14.37 -7.27 44.92
CA ASP A 158 15.18 -6.05 45.08
C ASP A 158 15.57 -5.46 43.72
N GLY A 159 15.89 -4.17 43.70
CA GLY A 159 16.40 -3.49 42.50
C GLY A 159 15.34 -3.07 41.48
N ALA A 160 15.83 -2.65 40.31
CA ALA A 160 15.05 -2.21 39.16
C ALA A 160 14.59 -3.40 38.27
N THR A 161 14.07 -3.09 37.07
CA THR A 161 13.47 -4.09 36.17
C THR A 161 14.15 -4.08 34.80
N ALA A 162 14.98 -5.08 34.52
CA ALA A 162 15.65 -5.31 33.23
C ALA A 162 14.99 -6.49 32.49
N MET A 163 13.71 -6.34 32.14
CA MET A 163 12.89 -7.38 31.51
C MET A 163 13.47 -7.84 30.18
N TRP A 164 13.89 -6.91 29.33
CA TRP A 164 14.47 -7.26 28.03
C TRP A 164 15.80 -8.00 28.18
N ASP A 165 16.64 -7.63 29.14
CA ASP A 165 17.85 -8.39 29.45
C ASP A 165 17.50 -9.81 29.95
N GLY A 166 16.44 -9.95 30.75
CA GLY A 166 15.94 -11.25 31.23
C GLY A 166 15.51 -12.17 30.09
N VAL A 167 14.65 -11.67 29.20
CA VAL A 167 14.18 -12.41 28.03
C VAL A 167 15.35 -12.71 27.08
N TYR A 168 16.30 -11.78 26.92
CA TYR A 168 17.50 -12.01 26.11
C TYR A 168 18.38 -13.13 26.67
N ALA A 169 18.64 -13.14 27.99
CA ALA A 169 19.40 -14.19 28.64
C ALA A 169 18.70 -15.56 28.53
N GLY A 170 17.37 -15.58 28.61
CA GLY A 170 16.62 -16.81 28.37
C GLY A 170 16.71 -17.30 26.91
N ALA A 171 16.70 -16.38 25.95
CA ALA A 171 16.88 -16.72 24.54
C ALA A 171 18.31 -17.21 24.25
N GLN A 172 19.33 -16.65 24.91
CA GLN A 172 20.71 -17.14 24.81
C GLN A 172 20.85 -18.57 25.39
N ALA A 173 20.22 -18.86 26.53
CA ALA A 173 20.23 -20.22 27.05
C ALA A 173 19.66 -21.23 26.04
N LEU A 174 18.57 -20.88 25.35
CA LEU A 174 17.98 -21.69 24.29
C LEU A 174 18.89 -21.79 23.04
N GLU A 175 19.55 -20.70 22.66
CA GLU A 175 20.55 -20.69 21.57
C GLU A 175 21.71 -21.67 21.86
N ASP A 176 22.13 -21.77 23.11
CA ASP A 176 23.18 -22.70 23.57
C ASP A 176 22.69 -24.16 23.67
N ALA A 177 21.39 -24.42 23.51
CA ALA A 177 20.77 -25.74 23.58
C ALA A 177 19.93 -26.06 22.30
N PRO A 178 20.55 -26.13 21.11
CA PRO A 178 19.85 -26.23 19.82
C PRO A 178 19.10 -27.54 19.60
N ASP A 179 19.40 -28.59 20.38
CA ASP A 179 18.70 -29.87 20.31
C ASP A 179 17.37 -29.86 21.07
N LEU A 180 17.10 -28.78 21.84
CA LEU A 180 15.87 -28.62 22.60
C LEU A 180 14.86 -27.77 21.83
N GLN A 181 13.62 -28.21 21.84
CA GLN A 181 12.50 -27.44 21.34
C GLN A 181 12.25 -26.21 22.24
N PRO A 182 12.34 -24.98 21.71
CA PRO A 182 12.47 -23.79 22.54
C PRO A 182 11.13 -23.24 23.04
N ASN A 183 10.98 -23.19 24.36
CA ASN A 183 9.84 -22.59 25.04
C ASN A 183 10.35 -21.65 26.15
N MET A 184 9.65 -20.53 26.35
CA MET A 184 10.01 -19.55 27.37
C MET A 184 8.76 -19.10 28.15
N VAL A 185 8.83 -19.13 29.47
CA VAL A 185 7.79 -18.60 30.36
C VAL A 185 8.34 -17.34 31.00
N VAL A 186 7.82 -16.17 30.60
CA VAL A 186 8.27 -14.87 31.10
C VAL A 186 7.29 -14.38 32.16
N ILE A 187 7.73 -14.19 33.39
CA ILE A 187 6.89 -13.72 34.50
C ILE A 187 7.34 -12.32 34.90
N SER A 188 6.45 -11.34 34.70
CA SER A 188 6.74 -9.92 34.90
C SER A 188 5.61 -9.21 35.64
N ALA A 189 5.96 -8.33 36.58
CA ALA A 189 5.04 -7.52 37.38
C ALA A 189 5.29 -6.01 37.19
N SER A 190 6.27 -5.59 36.40
CA SER A 190 6.53 -4.17 36.19
C SER A 190 7.15 -3.83 34.82
N PRO A 191 6.99 -2.58 34.35
CA PRO A 191 7.66 -2.12 33.14
C PRO A 191 9.18 -2.10 33.25
N ASP A 192 9.81 -2.34 32.10
CA ASP A 192 11.25 -2.23 31.96
C ASP A 192 11.76 -0.82 32.30
N SER A 193 12.81 -0.77 33.10
CA SER A 193 13.44 0.47 33.59
C SER A 193 14.97 0.43 33.61
N ALA A 194 15.57 -0.76 33.42
CA ALA A 194 17.01 -0.96 33.56
C ALA A 194 17.68 -1.71 32.39
N SER A 195 16.92 -2.25 31.43
CA SER A 195 17.54 -3.05 30.36
C SER A 195 18.52 -2.26 29.52
N VAL A 196 19.66 -2.90 29.21
CA VAL A 196 20.62 -2.38 28.21
C VAL A 196 20.38 -2.97 26.82
N THR A 197 19.70 -4.11 26.73
CA THR A 197 19.36 -4.78 25.47
C THR A 197 18.09 -4.17 24.87
N SER A 198 18.12 -3.89 23.57
CA SER A 198 16.94 -3.33 22.89
C SER A 198 15.86 -4.39 22.66
N PRO A 199 14.56 -4.04 22.77
CA PRO A 199 13.46 -4.97 22.52
C PRO A 199 13.58 -5.68 21.17
N THR A 200 14.00 -4.97 20.12
CA THR A 200 14.18 -5.52 18.77
C THR A 200 15.24 -6.61 18.69
N ARG A 201 16.33 -6.50 19.46
CA ARG A 201 17.37 -7.55 19.49
C ARG A 201 16.83 -8.80 20.18
N VAL A 202 16.07 -8.61 21.25
CA VAL A 202 15.45 -9.70 22.01
C VAL A 202 14.43 -10.44 21.17
N THR A 203 13.48 -9.71 20.56
CA THR A 203 12.46 -10.31 19.70
C THR A 203 13.09 -10.97 18.48
N GLY A 204 14.12 -10.36 17.88
CA GLY A 204 14.86 -10.95 16.76
C GLY A 204 15.49 -12.29 17.09
N LEU A 205 16.19 -12.41 18.24
CA LEU A 205 16.81 -13.66 18.67
C LEU A 205 15.72 -14.72 18.99
N ALA A 206 14.73 -14.38 19.80
CA ALA A 206 13.67 -15.31 20.18
C ALA A 206 12.87 -15.81 18.95
N THR A 207 12.59 -14.94 17.98
CA THR A 207 11.98 -15.34 16.70
C THR A 207 12.92 -16.24 15.89
N SER A 208 14.21 -15.92 15.78
CA SER A 208 15.16 -16.74 14.99
C SER A 208 15.34 -18.16 15.53
N LEU A 209 15.13 -18.34 16.83
CA LEU A 209 15.14 -19.65 17.48
C LEU A 209 13.78 -20.36 17.37
N GLY A 210 12.72 -19.68 16.92
CA GLY A 210 11.36 -20.25 16.94
C GLY A 210 10.78 -20.39 18.34
N THR A 211 11.23 -19.59 19.31
CA THR A 211 10.83 -19.71 20.70
C THR A 211 9.36 -19.38 20.90
N SER A 212 8.59 -20.32 21.47
CA SER A 212 7.23 -20.05 21.93
C SER A 212 7.26 -19.31 23.28
N VAL A 213 6.77 -18.07 23.33
CA VAL A 213 6.81 -17.24 24.54
C VAL A 213 5.44 -17.20 25.21
N LEU A 214 5.39 -17.70 26.45
CA LEU A 214 4.24 -17.60 27.36
C LEU A 214 4.52 -16.50 28.37
N ALA A 215 4.00 -15.30 28.08
CA ALA A 215 4.20 -14.12 28.91
C ALA A 215 3.10 -14.01 29.97
N VAL A 216 3.47 -14.12 31.23
CA VAL A 216 2.59 -14.00 32.40
C VAL A 216 2.81 -12.62 33.04
N GLY A 217 1.82 -11.74 32.90
CA GLY A 217 1.81 -10.41 33.49
C GLY A 217 1.07 -10.39 34.82
N ILE A 218 1.75 -10.03 35.91
CA ILE A 218 1.14 -9.90 37.24
C ILE A 218 0.55 -8.50 37.41
N GLU A 219 -0.77 -8.42 37.51
CA GLU A 219 -1.53 -7.19 37.68
C GLU A 219 -1.43 -6.64 39.12
N PRO A 220 -1.52 -5.31 39.32
CA PRO A 220 -1.82 -4.27 38.34
C PRO A 220 -0.57 -3.67 37.65
N GLY A 221 0.63 -4.19 37.93
CA GLY A 221 1.89 -3.60 37.47
C GLY A 221 2.38 -4.11 36.12
N ALA A 222 1.77 -5.19 35.60
CA ALA A 222 2.21 -5.89 34.40
C ALA A 222 2.47 -4.95 33.19
N PRO A 223 3.58 -5.14 32.46
CA PRO A 223 3.85 -4.40 31.23
C PRO A 223 3.12 -5.01 30.03
N ALA A 224 1.78 -5.01 30.08
CA ALA A 224 0.91 -5.71 29.13
C ALA A 224 1.24 -5.42 27.66
N SER A 225 1.45 -4.16 27.29
CA SER A 225 1.77 -3.78 25.90
C SER A 225 3.11 -4.32 25.41
N ALA A 226 4.12 -4.38 26.28
CA ALA A 226 5.43 -4.88 25.92
C ALA A 226 5.44 -6.41 25.78
N LEU A 227 4.74 -7.10 26.68
CA LEU A 227 4.58 -8.55 26.65
C LEU A 227 3.73 -9.00 25.45
N ASP A 228 2.63 -8.29 25.16
CA ASP A 228 1.78 -8.55 23.99
C ASP A 228 2.56 -8.34 22.67
N GLN A 229 3.41 -7.31 22.61
CA GLN A 229 4.30 -7.10 21.46
C GLN A 229 5.35 -8.22 21.32
N LEU A 230 5.89 -8.73 22.44
CA LEU A 230 6.85 -9.83 22.43
C LEU A 230 6.20 -11.11 21.87
N VAL A 231 5.05 -11.50 22.39
CA VAL A 231 4.37 -12.76 22.00
C VAL A 231 3.74 -12.68 20.61
N SER A 232 3.27 -11.50 20.17
CA SER A 232 2.81 -11.31 18.79
C SER A 232 3.93 -11.44 17.76
N THR A 233 5.19 -11.32 18.18
CA THR A 233 6.36 -11.42 17.32
C THR A 233 6.97 -12.83 17.36
N THR A 234 7.10 -13.39 18.55
CA THR A 234 7.76 -14.69 18.77
C THR A 234 6.81 -15.87 18.58
N GLY A 235 5.51 -15.66 18.81
CA GLY A 235 4.53 -16.74 18.97
C GLY A 235 4.29 -17.04 20.45
N GLY A 236 3.12 -17.59 20.75
CA GLY A 236 2.68 -17.89 22.11
C GLY A 236 1.55 -16.98 22.59
N ARG A 237 1.51 -16.64 23.88
CA ARG A 237 0.36 -16.00 24.53
C ARG A 237 0.78 -15.03 25.63
N TYR A 238 0.06 -13.91 25.72
CA TYR A 238 0.07 -13.05 26.89
C TYR A 238 -1.08 -13.44 27.83
N LEU A 239 -0.75 -13.61 29.12
CA LEU A 239 -1.65 -14.04 30.18
C LEU A 239 -1.58 -13.03 31.32
N ALA A 240 -2.55 -12.11 31.37
CA ALA A 240 -2.71 -11.21 32.50
C ALA A 240 -3.28 -11.96 33.70
N THR A 241 -2.71 -11.78 34.90
CA THR A 241 -3.14 -12.53 36.08
C THR A 241 -3.00 -11.77 37.38
N ALA A 242 -3.87 -12.08 38.34
CA ALA A 242 -3.73 -11.75 39.75
C ALA A 242 -3.42 -12.99 40.62
N ASP A 243 -3.40 -14.18 40.01
CA ASP A 243 -3.17 -15.49 40.64
C ASP A 243 -2.25 -16.31 39.74
N VAL A 244 -0.95 -16.17 39.98
CA VAL A 244 0.10 -16.76 39.15
C VAL A 244 0.07 -18.29 39.19
N ASP A 245 -0.22 -18.90 40.34
CA ASP A 245 -0.33 -20.37 40.48
C ASP A 245 -1.45 -20.92 39.59
N ARG A 246 -2.63 -20.32 39.67
CA ARG A 246 -3.77 -20.68 38.82
C ARG A 246 -3.41 -20.57 37.34
N THR A 247 -2.81 -19.45 36.92
CA THR A 247 -2.47 -19.20 35.52
C THR A 247 -1.42 -20.18 35.00
N LEU A 248 -0.36 -20.45 35.77
CA LEU A 248 0.66 -21.43 35.37
C LEU A 248 0.04 -22.82 35.21
N LYS A 249 -0.83 -23.22 36.13
CA LYS A 249 -1.46 -24.54 36.12
C LYS A 249 -2.49 -24.74 35.02
N ARG A 250 -3.32 -23.73 34.75
CA ARG A 250 -4.49 -23.86 33.85
C ARG A 250 -4.22 -23.40 32.43
N GLU A 251 -3.25 -22.52 32.23
CA GLU A 251 -2.96 -21.93 30.92
C GLU A 251 -1.56 -22.29 30.43
N VAL A 252 -0.53 -22.06 31.24
CA VAL A 252 0.87 -22.29 30.81
C VAL A 252 1.17 -23.78 30.63
N ARG A 253 0.89 -24.61 31.64
CA ARG A 253 1.16 -26.05 31.58
C ARG A 253 0.49 -26.73 30.39
N PRO A 254 -0.84 -26.59 30.14
CA PRO A 254 -1.46 -27.23 28.98
C PRO A 254 -0.86 -26.75 27.65
N THR A 255 -0.42 -25.50 27.57
CA THR A 255 0.21 -24.94 26.36
C THR A 255 1.61 -25.52 26.10
N LEU A 256 2.37 -25.84 27.16
CA LEU A 256 3.68 -26.49 27.05
C LEU A 256 3.57 -27.99 26.69
N VAL A 257 2.51 -28.65 27.15
CA VAL A 257 2.31 -30.09 26.94
C VAL A 257 1.56 -30.39 25.65
N GLY A 258 0.54 -29.61 25.32
CA GLY A 258 -0.35 -29.82 24.17
C GLY A 258 0.26 -29.35 22.86
N GLN A 259 1.36 -29.98 22.46
CA GLN A 259 2.06 -29.67 21.21
C GLN A 259 2.01 -30.89 20.30
N TYR A 260 1.59 -30.67 19.05
CA TYR A 260 1.30 -31.73 18.10
C TYR A 260 1.89 -31.41 16.74
N ASP A 261 2.30 -32.44 16.03
CA ASP A 261 2.76 -32.36 14.65
C ASP A 261 1.71 -33.00 13.73
N LEU A 262 1.36 -32.26 12.69
CA LEU A 262 0.44 -32.70 11.65
C LEU A 262 1.18 -32.75 10.33
N ILE A 263 1.08 -33.87 9.62
CA ILE A 263 1.82 -34.08 8.38
C ILE A 263 0.85 -33.98 7.22
N PHE A 264 1.20 -33.22 6.18
CA PHE A 264 0.46 -33.16 4.92
C PHE A 264 1.41 -33.01 3.73
N ALA A 265 0.94 -33.32 2.53
CA ALA A 265 1.68 -33.05 1.31
C ALA A 265 1.28 -31.67 0.76
N THR A 266 2.24 -30.76 0.58
CA THR A 266 1.98 -29.48 -0.09
C THR A 266 1.63 -29.71 -1.57
N GLN A 267 0.70 -28.91 -2.08
CA GLN A 267 0.33 -28.86 -3.50
C GLN A 267 1.10 -27.78 -4.25
N GLU A 268 1.81 -26.92 -3.52
CA GLU A 268 2.56 -25.80 -4.06
C GLU A 268 3.96 -26.22 -4.53
N LYS A 269 4.63 -25.28 -5.19
CA LYS A 269 5.99 -25.47 -5.69
C LYS A 269 6.98 -24.79 -4.77
N SER A 270 8.13 -25.44 -4.59
CA SER A 270 9.26 -24.88 -3.83
C SER A 270 9.57 -23.43 -4.22
N GLY A 271 9.61 -22.58 -3.20
CA GLY A 271 9.81 -21.14 -3.30
C GLY A 271 8.53 -20.31 -3.50
N ALA A 272 7.35 -20.93 -3.58
CA ALA A 272 6.07 -20.21 -3.61
C ALA A 272 5.69 -19.72 -2.20
N VAL A 273 5.00 -18.59 -2.14
CA VAL A 273 4.31 -18.16 -0.90
C VAL A 273 3.04 -18.97 -0.77
N VAL A 274 2.81 -19.52 0.42
CA VAL A 274 1.72 -20.42 0.74
C VAL A 274 0.93 -19.85 1.91
N ASP A 275 -0.38 -19.64 1.74
CA ASP A 275 -1.29 -19.23 2.80
C ASP A 275 -1.97 -20.47 3.40
N LEU A 276 -1.70 -20.77 4.68
CA LEU A 276 -2.37 -21.81 5.43
C LEU A 276 -3.51 -21.25 6.29
N GLY A 277 -4.71 -21.79 6.12
CA GLY A 277 -5.81 -21.64 7.08
C GLY A 277 -5.96 -22.91 7.90
N VAL A 278 -5.91 -22.80 9.23
CA VAL A 278 -6.11 -23.91 10.16
C VAL A 278 -7.39 -23.67 10.95
N GLU A 279 -8.31 -24.63 10.92
CA GLU A 279 -9.64 -24.54 11.52
C GLU A 279 -9.91 -25.74 12.43
N LEU A 280 -10.41 -25.47 13.65
CA LEU A 280 -10.88 -26.48 14.58
C LEU A 280 -12.17 -26.00 15.26
N GLY A 281 -13.32 -26.52 14.83
CA GLY A 281 -14.62 -26.03 15.30
C GLY A 281 -14.82 -24.56 14.93
N ASP A 282 -14.96 -23.69 15.94
CA ASP A 282 -15.11 -22.24 15.77
C ASP A 282 -13.78 -21.48 15.83
N LEU A 283 -12.66 -22.17 16.08
CA LEU A 283 -11.33 -21.59 16.14
C LEU A 283 -10.69 -21.62 14.76
N THR A 284 -10.24 -20.45 14.32
CA THR A 284 -9.49 -20.31 13.07
C THR A 284 -8.19 -19.59 13.35
N THR A 285 -7.11 -20.06 12.76
CA THR A 285 -5.84 -19.36 12.69
C THR A 285 -5.32 -19.42 11.25
N ALA A 286 -4.65 -18.36 10.82
CA ALA A 286 -4.10 -18.28 9.48
C ALA A 286 -2.64 -17.88 9.57
N VAL A 287 -1.81 -18.54 8.79
CA VAL A 287 -0.39 -18.28 8.67
C VAL A 287 0.00 -18.35 7.21
N SER A 288 1.08 -17.72 6.83
CA SER A 288 1.63 -17.87 5.50
C SER A 288 3.10 -18.28 5.64
N TYR A 289 3.68 -18.95 4.65
CA TYR A 289 5.10 -19.32 4.65
C TYR A 289 5.63 -19.39 3.22
N VAL A 290 6.94 -19.63 3.06
CA VAL A 290 7.54 -19.91 1.74
C VAL A 290 7.85 -21.40 1.66
N ASP A 291 7.34 -22.08 0.64
CA ASP A 291 7.55 -23.53 0.47
C ASP A 291 9.03 -23.88 0.28
N GLY A 292 9.47 -24.98 0.89
CA GLY A 292 10.87 -25.39 0.98
C GLY A 292 11.65 -24.72 2.11
N ALA A 293 10.98 -24.05 3.05
CA ALA A 293 11.59 -23.48 4.25
C ALA A 293 11.16 -24.24 5.51
N ASP A 294 12.03 -24.18 6.53
CA ASP A 294 11.69 -24.51 7.92
C ASP A 294 11.52 -23.19 8.68
N VAL A 295 10.32 -23.00 9.19
CA VAL A 295 9.79 -21.71 9.63
C VAL A 295 9.18 -21.92 11.00
N ALA A 296 9.72 -21.26 12.03
CA ALA A 296 9.21 -21.33 13.40
C ALA A 296 8.94 -19.92 13.97
N GLY A 297 7.93 -19.82 14.83
CA GLY A 297 7.48 -18.58 15.45
C GLY A 297 6.52 -17.74 14.60
N ASN A 298 5.85 -16.77 15.23
CA ASN A 298 4.73 -16.03 14.60
C ASN A 298 5.15 -15.07 13.48
N LEU A 299 6.37 -14.51 13.52
CA LEU A 299 6.89 -13.62 12.47
C LEU A 299 7.28 -14.34 11.17
N ALA A 300 7.70 -15.59 11.28
CA ALA A 300 8.15 -16.36 10.13
C ALA A 300 6.94 -16.95 9.36
N LEU A 301 5.83 -17.09 10.07
CA LEU A 301 4.52 -17.53 9.62
C LEU A 301 3.63 -16.40 9.05
N ALA A 302 4.23 -15.28 8.68
CA ALA A 302 3.61 -14.22 7.90
C ALA A 302 4.65 -13.67 6.90
N PRO A 303 4.90 -14.33 5.75
CA PRO A 303 5.55 -13.73 4.61
C PRO A 303 4.88 -12.40 4.39
N VAL A 304 5.67 -11.34 4.57
CA VAL A 304 5.40 -10.12 3.84
C VAL A 304 5.33 -10.58 2.40
N ALA A 305 4.11 -10.65 1.85
CA ALA A 305 3.91 -10.75 0.44
C ALA A 305 4.67 -9.55 -0.13
N VAL A 306 5.92 -9.79 -0.52
CA VAL A 306 6.61 -8.88 -1.40
C VAL A 306 5.83 -9.09 -2.67
N ASP A 307 4.80 -8.25 -2.86
CA ASP A 307 4.25 -7.98 -4.16
C ASP A 307 5.49 -7.82 -5.05
N SER A 308 5.79 -8.85 -5.82
CA SER A 308 6.84 -8.80 -6.82
C SER A 308 6.32 -7.75 -7.79
N GLY A 309 6.72 -6.51 -7.53
CA GLY A 309 6.08 -5.30 -8.00
C GLY A 309 6.15 -5.20 -9.50
N GLY A 310 5.23 -5.88 -10.18
CA GLY A 310 4.80 -5.65 -11.54
C GLY A 310 3.73 -4.55 -11.62
N GLY A 311 3.61 -3.71 -10.59
CA GLY A 311 2.56 -2.71 -10.44
C GLY A 311 2.99 -1.48 -9.65
N GLY A 312 4.22 -0.99 -9.86
CA GLY A 312 4.68 0.26 -9.26
C GLY A 312 3.72 1.42 -9.53
N LEU A 313 3.71 2.42 -8.63
CA LEU A 313 2.92 3.66 -8.56
C LEU A 313 2.09 4.01 -9.81
N LEU A 314 2.69 3.95 -11.00
CA LEU A 314 2.13 4.08 -12.35
C LEU A 314 0.90 3.22 -12.69
N GLN A 315 0.71 2.05 -12.08
CA GLN A 315 -0.45 1.19 -12.36
C GLN A 315 -1.64 1.43 -11.43
N SER A 316 -1.46 2.20 -10.35
CA SER A 316 -2.58 2.60 -9.49
C SER A 316 -3.62 3.37 -10.30
N GLY A 317 -4.92 3.20 -9.96
CA GLY A 317 -5.99 3.94 -10.62
C GLY A 317 -5.78 5.47 -10.57
N VAL A 318 -5.11 5.94 -9.51
CA VAL A 318 -4.71 7.35 -9.34
C VAL A 318 -3.62 7.75 -10.32
N ALA A 319 -2.57 6.94 -10.52
CA ALA A 319 -1.51 7.27 -11.47
C ALA A 319 -1.96 7.14 -12.93
N LYS A 320 -2.87 6.21 -13.24
CA LYS A 320 -3.53 6.17 -14.56
C LYS A 320 -4.32 7.45 -14.81
N LEU A 321 -5.06 7.93 -13.80
CA LEU A 321 -5.80 9.20 -13.89
C LEU A 321 -4.85 10.40 -14.04
N LEU A 322 -3.76 10.45 -13.28
CA LEU A 322 -2.74 11.50 -13.41
C LEU A 322 -2.06 11.47 -14.79
N ALA A 323 -1.74 10.29 -15.32
CA ALA A 323 -1.19 10.13 -16.66
C ALA A 323 -2.16 10.65 -17.74
N VAL A 324 -3.46 10.39 -17.61
CA VAL A 324 -4.50 10.97 -18.50
C VAL A 324 -4.51 12.49 -18.42
N VAL A 325 -4.48 13.06 -17.21
CA VAL A 325 -4.47 14.51 -17.03
C VAL A 325 -3.22 15.13 -17.66
N PHE A 326 -2.04 14.55 -17.42
CA PHE A 326 -0.79 15.04 -18.02
C PHE A 326 -0.77 14.89 -19.54
N ALA A 327 -1.29 13.79 -20.10
CA ALA A 327 -1.39 13.60 -21.54
C ALA A 327 -2.32 14.64 -22.18
N LEU A 328 -3.49 14.89 -21.59
CA LEU A 328 -4.42 15.92 -22.07
C LEU A 328 -3.81 17.34 -21.98
N VAL A 329 -3.09 17.64 -20.89
CA VAL A 329 -2.37 18.90 -20.75
C VAL A 329 -1.26 19.02 -21.80
N ALA A 330 -0.50 17.96 -22.08
CA ALA A 330 0.55 17.97 -23.09
C ALA A 330 0.00 18.18 -24.50
N VAL A 331 -1.11 17.49 -24.85
CA VAL A 331 -1.75 17.66 -26.17
C VAL A 331 -2.34 19.06 -26.31
N THR A 332 -3.01 19.59 -25.27
CA THR A 332 -3.55 20.96 -25.31
C THR A 332 -2.46 22.02 -25.42
N LEU A 333 -1.34 21.86 -24.69
CA LEU A 333 -0.19 22.74 -24.82
C LEU A 333 0.48 22.61 -26.19
N GLY A 334 0.56 21.41 -26.76
CA GLY A 334 1.08 21.17 -28.11
C GLY A 334 0.25 21.86 -29.18
N VAL A 335 -1.08 21.72 -29.13
CA VAL A 335 -1.99 22.43 -30.04
C VAL A 335 -1.87 23.94 -29.83
N TYR A 336 -1.79 24.42 -28.59
CA TYR A 336 -1.61 25.84 -28.30
C TYR A 336 -0.28 26.39 -28.84
N ALA A 337 0.81 25.64 -28.72
CA ALA A 337 2.12 26.00 -29.26
C ALA A 337 2.10 26.03 -30.80
N ILE A 338 1.44 25.06 -31.45
CA ILE A 338 1.25 25.08 -32.90
C ILE A 338 0.43 26.29 -33.32
N VAL A 339 -0.66 26.61 -32.63
CA VAL A 339 -1.43 27.82 -32.90
C VAL A 339 -0.54 29.05 -32.79
N LEU A 340 0.26 29.19 -31.73
CA LEU A 340 1.19 30.33 -31.57
C LEU A 340 2.24 30.43 -32.68
N VAL A 341 2.72 29.29 -33.20
CA VAL A 341 3.73 29.27 -34.28
C VAL A 341 3.11 29.63 -35.64
N PHE A 342 1.86 29.25 -35.87
CA PHE A 342 1.16 29.51 -37.14
C PHE A 342 0.32 30.78 -37.13
N THR A 343 -0.02 31.34 -35.97
CA THR A 343 -0.46 32.73 -35.84
C THR A 343 0.78 33.61 -35.89
N LYS A 344 1.31 33.84 -37.09
CA LYS A 344 2.16 35.01 -37.31
C LYS A 344 1.29 36.24 -36.99
N ASP A 345 1.68 36.98 -35.95
CA ASP A 345 1.22 38.34 -35.76
C ASP A 345 1.66 39.15 -36.98
N GLU A 346 0.77 39.30 -37.96
CA GLU A 346 0.89 40.39 -38.92
C GLU A 346 0.46 41.67 -38.19
N ASP A 347 1.30 42.10 -37.25
CA ASP A 347 1.27 43.42 -36.66
C ASP A 347 1.62 44.44 -37.76
N GLY A 348 0.61 44.75 -38.57
CA GLY A 348 0.11 46.06 -39.00
C GLY A 348 1.04 47.13 -39.58
N LEU A 349 2.36 47.05 -39.45
CA LEU A 349 3.28 48.12 -39.86
C LEU A 349 4.14 47.70 -41.04
N SER A 350 4.67 46.48 -41.04
CA SER A 350 5.50 45.94 -42.12
C SER A 350 4.69 45.57 -43.37
N ALA A 351 3.49 45.00 -43.21
CA ALA A 351 2.60 44.65 -44.32
C ALA A 351 2.01 45.90 -45.03
N VAL A 352 1.81 47.00 -44.30
CA VAL A 352 1.33 48.28 -44.86
C VAL A 352 2.46 49.04 -45.55
N LEU A 353 3.69 48.95 -45.04
CA LEU A 353 4.87 49.57 -45.66
C LEU A 353 5.41 48.79 -46.86
N GLN A 354 5.02 47.52 -47.04
CA GLN A 354 5.46 46.68 -48.16
C GLN A 354 4.98 47.21 -49.53
N VAL A 355 3.83 47.89 -49.56
CA VAL A 355 3.31 48.58 -50.75
C VAL A 355 4.18 49.79 -51.14
N TYR A 356 4.99 50.31 -50.23
CA TYR A 356 5.88 51.46 -50.45
C TYR A 356 7.38 51.10 -50.48
N SER A 357 7.74 49.85 -50.18
CA SER A 357 9.14 49.41 -50.11
C SER A 357 9.62 48.62 -51.33
N ASP A 358 8.76 48.33 -52.30
CA ASP A 358 9.19 47.77 -53.59
C ASP A 358 9.48 48.89 -54.60
N PRO A 359 10.74 49.06 -55.04
CA PRO A 359 11.04 49.85 -56.22
C PRO A 359 10.45 49.13 -57.44
N TYR A 360 9.68 49.87 -58.23
CA TYR A 360 9.23 49.48 -59.56
C TYR A 360 10.40 48.89 -60.37
N GLY A 361 10.31 47.61 -60.72
CA GLY A 361 11.17 46.95 -61.69
C GLY A 361 12.32 46.12 -61.09
N ALA A 362 12.02 44.86 -60.78
CA ALA A 362 13.00 43.79 -60.85
C ALA A 362 12.26 42.52 -61.31
N GLU A 363 12.52 42.11 -62.54
CA GLU A 363 12.13 40.80 -63.07
C GLU A 363 12.79 39.70 -62.23
N ALA A 364 11.99 38.77 -61.72
CA ALA A 364 12.50 37.55 -61.09
C ALA A 364 12.66 36.48 -62.17
N ASP A 365 13.91 36.20 -62.50
CA ASP A 365 14.42 35.14 -63.36
C ASP A 365 14.09 33.74 -62.77
N PRO A 366 13.64 32.74 -63.56
CA PRO A 366 13.31 31.42 -63.06
C PRO A 366 14.53 30.49 -63.14
N GLU A 367 15.55 30.74 -62.33
CA GLU A 367 16.67 29.81 -62.15
C GLU A 367 17.02 29.68 -60.67
N ASP A 368 16.37 28.70 -60.01
CA ASP A 368 16.92 27.92 -58.89
C ASP A 368 15.94 26.78 -58.58
N ALA A 369 15.77 25.90 -59.57
CA ALA A 369 15.00 24.66 -59.46
C ALA A 369 15.94 23.46 -59.69
N ASP A 370 16.84 23.20 -58.74
CA ASP A 370 17.52 21.91 -58.70
C ASP A 370 17.82 21.49 -57.25
N GLY A 371 16.88 20.75 -56.66
CA GLY A 371 16.95 20.25 -55.28
C GLY A 371 15.63 19.84 -54.64
N SER A 372 14.49 20.08 -55.30
CA SER A 372 13.16 19.96 -54.69
C SER A 372 12.26 18.88 -55.33
N ALA A 373 12.83 17.80 -55.87
CA ALA A 373 12.02 16.71 -56.43
C ALA A 373 11.23 15.94 -55.35
N ALA A 374 11.79 15.81 -54.14
CA ALA A 374 11.11 15.17 -53.00
C ALA A 374 10.06 16.09 -52.35
N THR A 375 10.32 17.41 -52.32
CA THR A 375 9.35 18.40 -51.83
C THR A 375 8.20 18.57 -52.81
N SER A 376 8.44 18.50 -54.13
CA SER A 376 7.39 18.59 -55.16
C SER A 376 6.39 17.42 -55.08
N ALA A 377 6.84 16.19 -54.84
CA ALA A 377 5.94 15.04 -54.72
C ALA A 377 5.09 15.06 -53.44
N LEU A 378 5.66 15.53 -52.33
CA LEU A 378 4.92 15.73 -51.07
C LEU A 378 3.96 16.92 -51.14
N ILE A 379 4.36 18.01 -51.81
CA ILE A 379 3.51 19.17 -52.05
C ILE A 379 2.37 18.79 -53.01
N GLN A 380 2.62 18.06 -54.09
CA GLN A 380 1.57 17.55 -54.99
C GLN A 380 0.60 16.62 -54.25
N ARG A 381 1.10 15.72 -53.40
CA ARG A 381 0.24 14.84 -52.61
C ARG A 381 -0.55 15.58 -51.53
N ALA A 382 0.00 16.66 -50.97
CA ALA A 382 -0.71 17.57 -50.09
C ALA A 382 -1.76 18.40 -50.84
N VAL A 383 -1.46 18.80 -52.09
CA VAL A 383 -2.37 19.53 -52.99
C VAL A 383 -3.53 18.63 -53.43
N ASP A 384 -3.28 17.40 -53.85
CA ASP A 384 -4.29 16.41 -54.24
C ASP A 384 -5.23 16.07 -53.07
N LEU A 385 -4.68 15.91 -51.86
CA LEU A 385 -5.47 15.71 -50.62
C LEU A 385 -6.33 16.93 -50.26
N THR A 386 -5.88 18.15 -50.62
CA THR A 386 -6.69 19.37 -50.44
C THR A 386 -7.73 19.56 -51.54
N GLU A 387 -7.52 19.03 -52.74
CA GLU A 387 -8.46 19.09 -53.87
C GLU A 387 -9.66 18.16 -53.63
N GLU A 388 -9.42 16.93 -53.14
CA GLU A 388 -10.48 15.98 -52.75
C GLU A 388 -11.26 16.43 -51.49
N PHE A 389 -10.62 17.22 -50.61
CA PHE A 389 -11.28 17.85 -49.46
C PHE A 389 -12.12 19.07 -49.84
N ALA A 390 -11.75 19.78 -50.92
CA ALA A 390 -12.44 20.97 -51.43
C ALA A 390 -13.80 20.67 -52.10
N GLU A 391 -14.08 19.44 -52.51
CA GLU A 391 -15.34 19.06 -53.17
C GLU A 391 -16.54 18.92 -52.20
N ARG A 392 -16.35 18.97 -50.88
CA ARG A 392 -17.46 19.01 -49.90
C ARG A 392 -17.92 20.45 -49.61
N GLN A 393 -18.49 21.11 -50.61
CA GLN A 393 -18.88 22.53 -50.62
C GLN A 393 -19.70 23.03 -49.40
N GLY A 394 -20.39 22.17 -48.64
CA GLY A 394 -21.25 22.58 -47.54
C GLY A 394 -20.56 22.80 -46.18
N VAL A 395 -19.50 22.05 -45.86
CA VAL A 395 -18.87 22.08 -44.53
C VAL A 395 -17.82 23.18 -44.43
N LEU A 396 -16.97 23.30 -45.46
CA LEU A 396 -15.93 24.33 -45.57
C LEU A 396 -16.52 25.75 -45.48
N ALA A 397 -17.53 26.04 -46.31
CA ALA A 397 -18.20 27.35 -46.32
C ALA A 397 -18.87 27.69 -44.98
N LYS A 398 -19.46 26.68 -44.31
CA LYS A 398 -20.08 26.86 -42.98
C LYS A 398 -19.03 27.11 -41.90
N THR A 399 -17.89 26.43 -41.96
CA THR A 399 -16.77 26.66 -41.03
C THR A 399 -16.08 27.98 -41.27
N GLU A 400 -15.90 28.38 -42.52
CA GLU A 400 -15.34 29.67 -42.92
C GLU A 400 -16.18 30.82 -42.36
N GLY A 401 -17.50 30.80 -42.61
CA GLY A 401 -18.41 31.80 -42.03
C GLY A 401 -18.54 31.73 -40.50
N ALA A 402 -18.16 30.63 -39.85
CA ALA A 402 -18.08 30.57 -38.38
C ALA A 402 -16.77 31.16 -37.85
N LEU A 403 -15.65 30.91 -38.53
CA LEU A 403 -14.33 31.44 -38.20
C LEU A 403 -14.25 32.94 -38.46
N GLU A 404 -14.82 33.44 -39.55
CA GLU A 404 -14.93 34.87 -39.86
C GLU A 404 -15.73 35.62 -38.79
N ARG A 405 -16.88 35.08 -38.38
CA ARG A 405 -17.69 35.67 -37.28
C ARG A 405 -16.95 35.65 -35.94
N ALA A 406 -16.11 34.65 -35.72
CA ALA A 406 -15.24 34.57 -34.55
C ALA A 406 -13.96 35.43 -34.71
N ALA A 407 -13.72 35.99 -35.90
CA ALA A 407 -12.51 36.70 -36.31
C ALA A 407 -11.23 35.97 -35.91
N MET A 408 -11.21 34.67 -36.16
CA MET A 408 -10.01 33.87 -35.96
C MET A 408 -9.19 33.87 -37.25
N PRO A 409 -7.87 34.14 -37.18
CA PRO A 409 -6.98 34.15 -38.35
C PRO A 409 -6.62 32.72 -38.75
N LEU A 410 -7.61 31.92 -39.12
CA LEU A 410 -7.45 30.51 -39.50
C LEU A 410 -8.24 30.23 -40.76
N ARG A 411 -7.63 29.52 -41.72
CA ARG A 411 -8.38 29.03 -42.89
C ARG A 411 -9.28 27.87 -42.47
N ALA A 412 -10.43 27.74 -43.12
CA ALA A 412 -11.39 26.68 -42.83
C ALA A 412 -10.79 25.27 -42.96
N ALA A 413 -9.94 25.07 -43.97
CA ALA A 413 -9.22 23.82 -44.18
C ALA A 413 -8.23 23.50 -43.05
N GLU A 414 -7.48 24.49 -42.56
CA GLU A 414 -6.54 24.33 -41.44
C GLU A 414 -7.28 23.98 -40.14
N ALA A 415 -8.37 24.69 -39.86
CA ALA A 415 -9.19 24.45 -38.67
C ALA A 415 -9.78 23.02 -38.66
N LEU A 416 -10.27 22.55 -39.81
CA LEU A 416 -10.81 21.20 -39.95
C LEU A 416 -9.71 20.12 -39.85
N PHE A 417 -8.53 20.38 -40.43
CA PHE A 417 -7.39 19.48 -40.34
C PHE A 417 -6.93 19.30 -38.89
N PHE A 418 -6.68 20.40 -38.17
CA PHE A 418 -6.25 20.35 -36.77
C PHE A 418 -7.33 19.74 -35.86
N TYR A 419 -8.60 20.02 -36.14
CA TYR A 419 -9.72 19.40 -35.45
C TYR A 419 -9.75 17.88 -35.64
N GLY A 420 -9.65 17.41 -36.89
CA GLY A 420 -9.61 15.98 -37.23
C GLY A 420 -8.40 15.28 -36.59
N ALA A 421 -7.22 15.87 -36.70
CA ALA A 421 -6.00 15.33 -36.12
C ALA A 421 -6.07 15.24 -34.58
N PHE A 422 -6.57 16.29 -33.91
CA PHE A 422 -6.73 16.30 -32.45
C PHE A 422 -7.73 15.24 -31.98
N THR A 423 -8.90 15.16 -32.63
CA THR A 423 -9.94 14.18 -32.28
C THR A 423 -9.47 12.74 -32.48
N LEU A 424 -8.76 12.46 -33.58
CA LEU A 424 -8.20 11.14 -33.84
C LEU A 424 -7.11 10.78 -32.83
N ALA A 425 -6.17 11.69 -32.55
CA ALA A 425 -5.10 11.46 -31.59
C ALA A 425 -5.64 11.23 -30.17
N ALA A 426 -6.62 12.03 -29.74
CA ALA A 426 -7.28 11.87 -28.44
C ALA A 426 -8.02 10.53 -28.34
N PHE A 427 -8.69 10.10 -29.41
CA PHE A 427 -9.39 8.82 -29.45
C PHE A 427 -8.42 7.63 -29.34
N VAL A 428 -7.35 7.63 -30.14
CA VAL A 428 -6.34 6.55 -30.15
C VAL A 428 -5.66 6.45 -28.79
N LEU A 429 -5.29 7.59 -28.19
CA LEU A 429 -4.63 7.62 -26.88
C LEU A 429 -5.55 7.11 -25.77
N LEU A 430 -6.82 7.50 -25.78
CA LEU A 430 -7.80 7.05 -24.79
C LEU A 430 -8.12 5.55 -24.96
N PHE A 431 -8.09 5.02 -26.19
CA PHE A 431 -8.31 3.61 -26.49
C PHE A 431 -7.17 2.73 -26.02
N LEU A 432 -5.94 3.12 -26.34
CA LEU A 432 -4.73 2.43 -25.88
C LEU A 432 -4.66 2.35 -24.35
N LEU A 433 -5.21 3.34 -23.64
CA LEU A 433 -5.12 3.42 -22.19
C LEU A 433 -6.26 2.69 -21.45
N THR A 434 -7.48 2.76 -21.99
CA THR A 434 -8.68 2.23 -21.29
C THR A 434 -8.99 0.79 -21.70
N GLY A 435 -8.54 0.34 -22.88
CA GLY A 435 -8.86 -0.99 -23.43
C GLY A 435 -10.36 -1.23 -23.71
N ASN A 436 -11.21 -0.24 -23.45
CA ASN A 436 -12.66 -0.34 -23.54
C ASN A 436 -13.20 0.64 -24.58
N LEU A 437 -13.65 0.11 -25.72
CA LEU A 437 -14.12 0.86 -26.89
C LEU A 437 -15.32 1.78 -26.57
N MET A 438 -16.20 1.37 -25.65
CA MET A 438 -17.41 2.13 -25.32
C MET A 438 -17.11 3.37 -24.49
N ALA A 439 -16.25 3.25 -23.48
CA ALA A 439 -15.84 4.37 -22.65
C ALA A 439 -15.08 5.42 -23.48
N THR A 440 -14.22 4.96 -24.39
CA THR A 440 -13.54 5.84 -25.36
C THR A 440 -14.48 6.58 -26.28
N ALA A 441 -15.51 5.91 -26.79
CA ALA A 441 -16.44 6.52 -27.71
C ALA A 441 -17.19 7.68 -27.04
N VAL A 442 -17.65 7.48 -25.80
CA VAL A 442 -18.39 8.53 -25.05
C VAL A 442 -17.51 9.75 -24.77
N VAL A 443 -16.31 9.54 -24.22
CA VAL A 443 -15.40 10.65 -23.87
C VAL A 443 -14.84 11.32 -25.13
N GLY A 444 -14.55 10.55 -26.19
CA GLY A 444 -14.11 11.06 -27.48
C GLY A 444 -15.14 11.99 -28.13
N ILE A 445 -16.43 11.64 -28.07
CA ILE A 445 -17.52 12.49 -28.55
C ILE A 445 -17.57 13.81 -27.77
N VAL A 446 -17.40 13.76 -26.44
CA VAL A 446 -17.38 14.96 -25.60
C VAL A 446 -16.20 15.87 -25.95
N LEU A 447 -14.99 15.30 -26.09
CA LEU A 447 -13.79 16.06 -26.48
C LEU A 447 -13.92 16.67 -27.87
N ALA A 448 -14.51 15.95 -28.82
CA ALA A 448 -14.79 16.45 -30.16
C ALA A 448 -15.79 17.63 -30.18
N ALA A 449 -16.70 17.71 -29.20
CA ALA A 449 -17.66 18.82 -29.15
C ALA A 449 -17.05 20.16 -28.68
N ILE A 450 -15.87 20.15 -28.05
CA ILE A 450 -15.27 21.35 -27.42
C ILE A 450 -14.85 22.42 -28.46
N PRO A 451 -14.06 22.10 -29.51
CA PRO A 451 -13.60 23.11 -30.47
C PRO A 451 -14.73 23.91 -31.15
N PRO A 452 -15.79 23.30 -31.73
CA PRO A 452 -16.87 24.06 -32.35
C PRO A 452 -17.64 24.91 -31.33
N MET A 453 -17.73 24.46 -30.07
CA MET A 453 -18.35 25.22 -28.99
C MET A 453 -17.57 26.51 -28.70
N VAL A 454 -16.24 26.43 -28.61
CA VAL A 454 -15.36 27.59 -28.38
C VAL A 454 -15.47 28.62 -29.51
N VAL A 455 -15.46 28.19 -30.78
CA VAL A 455 -15.62 29.10 -31.93
C VAL A 455 -16.98 29.80 -31.88
N SER A 456 -18.05 29.04 -31.61
CA SER A 456 -19.40 29.60 -31.52
C SER A 456 -19.56 30.61 -30.37
N PHE A 457 -18.87 30.38 -29.25
CA PHE A 457 -18.88 31.28 -28.11
C PHE A 457 -18.15 32.59 -28.41
N LYS A 458 -16.95 32.51 -29.01
CA LYS A 458 -16.20 33.70 -29.46
C LYS A 458 -17.01 34.53 -30.48
N ALA A 459 -17.63 33.87 -31.46
CA ALA A 459 -18.49 34.53 -32.44
C ALA A 459 -19.68 35.26 -31.78
N LYS A 460 -20.38 34.60 -30.84
CA LYS A 460 -21.52 35.20 -30.12
C LYS A 460 -21.10 36.39 -29.25
N LYS A 461 -19.95 36.28 -28.56
CA LYS A 461 -19.42 37.36 -27.74
C LYS A 461 -19.15 38.60 -28.58
N ARG A 462 -18.44 38.44 -29.70
CA ARG A 462 -18.12 39.53 -30.63
C ARG A 462 -19.36 40.11 -31.30
N GLN A 463 -20.31 39.27 -31.71
CA GLN A 463 -21.58 39.75 -32.26
C GLN A 463 -22.33 40.62 -31.24
N LYS A 464 -22.36 40.23 -29.96
CA LYS A 464 -22.98 41.02 -28.90
C LYS A 464 -22.27 42.36 -28.69
N GLU A 465 -20.94 42.38 -28.74
CA GLU A 465 -20.13 43.61 -28.65
C GLU A 465 -20.39 44.54 -29.85
N PHE A 466 -20.47 44.01 -31.07
CA PHE A 466 -20.82 44.78 -32.27
C PHE A 466 -22.24 45.35 -32.20
N LEU A 467 -23.23 44.54 -31.81
CA LEU A 467 -24.62 44.99 -31.65
C LEU A 467 -24.77 46.09 -30.60
N ALA A 468 -23.96 46.06 -29.55
CA ALA A 468 -23.96 47.11 -28.52
C ALA A 468 -23.49 48.47 -29.07
N GLN A 469 -22.66 48.49 -30.13
CA GLN A 469 -22.11 49.70 -30.73
C GLN A 469 -22.95 50.22 -31.92
N LEU A 470 -23.95 49.46 -32.39
CA LEU A 470 -24.78 49.86 -33.54
C LEU A 470 -25.54 51.18 -33.33
N PRO A 471 -26.18 51.45 -32.17
CA PRO A 471 -26.93 52.70 -32.01
C PRO A 471 -26.03 53.93 -32.10
N ASP A 472 -24.87 53.89 -31.45
CA ASP A 472 -23.91 55.00 -31.42
C ASP A 472 -23.26 55.23 -32.79
N THR A 473 -22.90 54.15 -33.50
CA THR A 473 -22.34 54.25 -34.87
C THR A 473 -23.36 54.75 -35.88
N LEU A 474 -24.63 54.32 -35.78
CA LEU A 474 -25.71 54.83 -36.63
C LEU A 474 -26.01 56.30 -36.34
N ALA A 475 -25.92 56.73 -35.07
CA ALA A 475 -26.07 58.14 -34.71
C ALA A 475 -24.92 59.00 -35.27
N LEU A 476 -23.68 58.52 -35.22
CA LEU A 476 -22.52 59.20 -35.81
C LEU A 476 -22.59 59.26 -37.35
N LEU A 477 -22.96 58.16 -38.01
CA LEU A 477 -23.17 58.12 -39.46
C LEU A 477 -24.33 59.04 -39.90
N ALA A 478 -25.44 59.04 -39.17
CA ALA A 478 -26.54 59.97 -39.44
C ALA A 478 -26.15 61.43 -39.21
N GLY A 479 -25.34 61.70 -38.18
CA GLY A 479 -24.80 63.03 -37.89
C GLY A 479 -23.88 63.56 -38.99
N THR A 480 -22.97 62.71 -39.48
CA THR A 480 -21.99 63.06 -40.53
C THR A 480 -22.64 63.22 -41.90
N LEU A 481 -23.60 62.34 -42.24
CA LEU A 481 -24.43 62.47 -43.45
C LEU A 481 -25.30 63.73 -43.42
N ARG A 482 -25.88 64.09 -42.27
CA ARG A 482 -26.65 65.34 -42.12
C ARG A 482 -25.78 66.59 -42.19
N ALA A 483 -24.51 66.49 -41.79
CA ALA A 483 -23.53 67.57 -41.89
C ALA A 483 -22.89 67.71 -43.30
N GLY A 484 -23.17 66.79 -44.22
CA GLY A 484 -22.71 66.85 -45.61
C GLY A 484 -21.26 66.38 -45.85
N TYR A 485 -20.63 65.71 -44.88
CA TYR A 485 -19.27 65.19 -45.04
C TYR A 485 -19.27 63.82 -45.73
N SER A 486 -18.26 63.57 -46.57
CA SER A 486 -18.08 62.27 -47.21
C SER A 486 -17.74 61.19 -46.18
N LEU A 487 -18.18 59.94 -46.42
CA LEU A 487 -18.06 58.81 -45.50
C LEU A 487 -16.61 58.52 -45.05
N MET A 488 -15.60 58.89 -45.84
CA MET A 488 -14.17 58.75 -45.50
C MET A 488 -13.63 59.83 -44.53
N GLN A 489 -14.36 60.93 -44.33
CA GLN A 489 -13.93 62.03 -43.43
C GLN A 489 -14.69 62.07 -42.09
N GLY A 490 -15.71 61.21 -41.92
CA GLY A 490 -16.63 61.23 -40.78
C GLY A 490 -16.62 60.01 -39.86
N VAL A 491 -15.73 59.03 -40.09
CA VAL A 491 -15.57 57.84 -39.23
C VAL A 491 -14.19 57.85 -38.60
#